data_AF-A0A401ZRE3-F1
#
_entry.id   AF-A0A401ZRE3-F1
#
_cell.length_a   1.000
_cell.length_b   1.000
_cell.length_c   1.000
_cell.angle_alpha   90.00
_cell.angle_beta   90.00
_cell.angle_gamma   90.00
#
_symmetry.space_group_name_H-M   'P 1'
#
loop_
_entity.id
_entity.type
_entity.pdbx_description
1 polymer ?
#
loop_
_entity_poly.entity_id
_entity_poly.type
_entity_poly.pdbx_seq_one_letter_code
_entity_poly.pdbx_strand_id
1 'polypeptide(L)'
;MLYIDSLLNLSKGAQVLHVPDMAGRYYSVQFTDPWDGTNFAYVGKRTTGTRTGGYLMSGPGWKRAGAQGITQIASPHNSVLVIGRAFVESDSDLSTAYGLAKQIQVTPLSRWQSGH
;
A
#
# COMPACT_ATOMS: atom_id res chain seq x y z
N MET A 1 9.25 1.94 15.78
CA MET A 1 8.67 1.67 14.44
C MET A 1 7.20 1.31 14.62
N LEU A 2 6.31 1.78 13.75
CA LEU A 2 4.90 1.38 13.73
C LEU A 2 4.66 0.34 12.64
N TYR A 3 3.72 -0.56 12.86
CA TYR A 3 3.34 -1.62 11.94
C TYR A 3 1.85 -1.54 11.60
N ILE A 4 1.54 -1.87 10.36
CA ILE A 4 0.18 -2.01 9.82
C ILE A 4 0.16 -3.30 9.03
N ASP A 5 -0.89 -4.10 9.16
CA ASP A 5 -1.07 -5.30 8.36
C ASP A 5 -2.49 -5.41 7.82
N SER A 6 -2.62 -6.08 6.68
CA SER A 6 -3.92 -6.40 6.08
C SER A 6 -3.80 -7.64 5.21
N LEU A 7 -4.79 -8.53 5.28
CA LEU A 7 -4.92 -9.66 4.37
C LEU A 7 -6.00 -9.34 3.33
N LEU A 8 -5.61 -9.28 2.07
CA LEU A 8 -6.49 -8.94 0.95
C LEU A 8 -6.92 -10.18 0.17
N ASN A 9 -8.14 -10.13 -0.38
CA ASN A 9 -8.65 -11.10 -1.33
C ASN A 9 -9.08 -10.41 -2.63
N LEU A 10 -8.23 -10.50 -3.64
CA LEU A 10 -8.36 -9.86 -4.95
C LEU A 10 -9.35 -10.61 -5.87
N SER A 11 -9.82 -11.80 -5.51
CA SER A 11 -10.90 -12.47 -6.28
C SER A 11 -12.22 -11.71 -6.21
N LYS A 12 -12.38 -10.85 -5.18
CA LYS A 12 -13.51 -9.95 -4.99
C LYS A 12 -13.35 -8.62 -5.74
N GLY A 13 -12.25 -8.44 -6.46
CA GLY A 13 -11.93 -7.23 -7.21
C GLY A 13 -10.64 -6.54 -6.74
N ALA A 14 -10.08 -5.72 -7.63
CA ALA A 14 -8.85 -4.98 -7.36
C ALA A 14 -9.01 -3.99 -6.21
N GLN A 15 -7.92 -3.79 -5.47
CA GLN A 15 -7.84 -2.91 -4.31
C GLN A 15 -6.86 -1.78 -4.61
N VAL A 16 -7.03 -0.62 -4.00
CA VAL A 16 -6.13 0.52 -4.13
C VAL A 16 -5.50 0.80 -2.78
N LEU A 17 -4.17 0.78 -2.72
CA LEU A 17 -3.40 1.33 -1.61
C LEU A 17 -3.26 2.84 -1.84
N HIS A 18 -3.74 3.63 -0.90
CA HIS A 18 -3.41 5.04 -0.77
C HIS A 18 -2.26 5.20 0.22
N VAL A 19 -1.28 6.02 -0.14
CA VAL A 19 -0.23 6.49 0.76
C VAL A 19 -0.27 8.02 0.76
N PRO A 20 -0.33 8.68 1.93
CA PRO A 20 -0.28 10.13 2.02
C PRO A 20 1.13 10.66 1.69
N ASP A 21 1.33 11.97 1.65
CA ASP A 21 2.68 12.51 1.72
C ASP A 21 3.29 12.18 3.09
N MET A 22 4.33 11.35 3.07
CA MET A 22 5.05 10.90 4.26
C MET A 22 6.08 11.93 4.76
N ALA A 23 6.14 13.13 4.17
CA ALA A 23 7.01 14.23 4.58
C ALA A 23 8.49 13.82 4.71
N GLY A 24 8.97 13.00 3.77
CA GLY A 24 10.35 12.49 3.79
C GLY A 24 10.61 11.36 4.80
N ARG A 25 9.63 10.97 5.63
CA ARG A 25 9.75 9.88 6.62
C ARG A 25 10.05 8.55 5.94
N TYR A 26 10.89 7.74 6.58
CA TYR A 26 11.08 6.37 6.14
C TYR A 26 9.81 5.55 6.38
N TYR A 27 9.30 4.94 5.32
CA TYR A 27 8.22 3.96 5.38
C TYR A 27 8.42 2.89 4.30
N SER A 28 7.82 1.73 4.52
CA SER A 28 7.68 0.69 3.50
C SER A 28 6.37 -0.07 3.66
N VAL A 29 5.73 -0.37 2.54
CA VAL A 29 4.60 -1.27 2.42
C VAL A 29 5.04 -2.42 1.52
N GLN A 30 5.07 -3.60 2.11
CA GLN A 30 5.49 -4.85 1.49
C GLN A 30 4.25 -5.64 1.07
N PHE A 31 4.30 -6.23 -0.12
CA PHE A 31 3.24 -7.12 -0.62
C PHE A 31 3.83 -8.52 -0.74
N THR A 32 3.23 -9.44 0.00
CA THR A 32 3.72 -10.79 0.20
C THR A 32 2.65 -11.78 -0.20
N ASP A 33 3.05 -12.84 -0.87
CA ASP A 33 2.21 -14.03 -1.01
C ASP A 33 2.12 -14.73 0.36
N PRO A 34 0.93 -14.84 0.97
CA PRO A 34 0.77 -15.45 2.28
C PRO A 34 1.02 -16.96 2.28
N TRP A 35 1.06 -17.62 1.11
CA TRP A 35 1.25 -19.06 1.00
C TRP A 35 2.72 -19.47 1.16
N ASP A 36 3.62 -18.81 0.42
CA ASP A 36 5.05 -19.15 0.40
C ASP A 36 5.95 -18.08 1.01
N GLY A 37 5.40 -16.93 1.40
CA GLY A 37 6.16 -15.81 1.99
C GLY A 37 6.92 -14.98 0.98
N THR A 38 6.74 -15.19 -0.32
CA THR A 38 7.44 -14.46 -1.38
C THR A 38 6.95 -13.02 -1.46
N ASN A 39 7.89 -12.07 -1.38
CA ASN A 39 7.59 -10.66 -1.59
C ASN A 39 7.65 -10.34 -3.08
N PHE A 40 6.57 -9.79 -3.62
CA PHE A 40 6.48 -9.49 -5.05
C PHE A 40 6.45 -7.99 -5.36
N ALA A 41 6.21 -7.12 -4.37
CA ALA A 41 6.24 -5.69 -4.57
C ALA A 41 6.56 -4.91 -3.28
N TYR A 42 6.98 -3.65 -3.46
CA TYR A 42 7.24 -2.69 -2.40
C TYR A 42 6.83 -1.27 -2.81
N VAL A 43 6.14 -0.58 -1.91
CA VAL A 43 5.89 0.87 -1.98
C VAL A 43 6.58 1.52 -0.79
N GLY A 44 7.27 2.64 -0.97
CA GLY A 44 8.06 3.21 0.12
C GLY A 44 9.07 4.24 -0.31
N LYS A 45 9.69 4.91 0.69
CA LYS A 45 10.72 5.94 0.47
C LYS A 45 11.81 5.53 -0.53
N ARG A 46 12.19 4.25 -0.54
CA ARG A 46 13.26 3.70 -1.39
C ARG A 46 12.82 3.32 -2.80
N THR A 47 11.53 3.06 -3.03
CA THR A 47 11.03 2.53 -4.32
C THR A 47 10.13 3.51 -5.06
N THR A 48 9.32 4.26 -4.34
CA THR A 48 8.30 5.16 -4.90
C THR A 48 8.41 6.60 -4.38
N GLY A 49 9.39 6.86 -3.50
CA GLY A 49 9.53 8.15 -2.81
C GLY A 49 8.53 8.31 -1.67
N THR A 50 8.31 9.55 -1.24
CA THR A 50 7.48 9.85 -0.05
C THR A 50 6.25 10.70 -0.34
N ARG A 51 6.06 11.16 -1.59
CA ARG A 51 4.88 11.96 -1.95
C ARG A 51 3.62 11.10 -1.93
N THR A 52 2.46 11.75 -1.89
CA THR A 52 1.16 11.08 -2.03
C THR A 52 1.12 10.19 -3.28
N GLY A 53 0.47 9.04 -3.18
CA GLY A 53 0.38 8.10 -4.29
C GLY A 53 -0.70 7.02 -4.10
N GLY A 54 -1.32 6.66 -5.22
CA GLY A 54 -2.23 5.52 -5.33
C GLY A 54 -1.58 4.33 -6.04
N TYR A 55 -1.82 3.13 -5.54
CA TYR A 55 -1.31 1.88 -6.12
C TYR A 55 -2.41 0.83 -6.25
N LEU A 56 -2.69 0.40 -7.48
CA LEU A 56 -3.74 -0.57 -7.78
C LEU A 56 -3.20 -1.99 -7.66
N MET A 57 -3.62 -2.71 -6.62
CA MET A 57 -3.37 -4.13 -6.46
C MET A 57 -4.40 -4.94 -7.25
N SER A 58 -3.95 -5.61 -8.30
CA SER A 58 -4.80 -6.44 -9.17
C SER A 58 -4.45 -7.91 -9.04
N GLY A 59 -5.46 -8.78 -8.98
CA GLY A 59 -5.27 -10.23 -9.02
C GLY A 59 -4.95 -10.75 -10.43
N PRO A 60 -4.68 -12.06 -10.56
CA PRO A 60 -4.41 -12.71 -11.84
C PRO A 60 -5.53 -12.50 -12.85
N GLY A 61 -5.16 -12.25 -14.11
CA GLY A 61 -6.12 -12.09 -15.21
C GLY A 61 -6.89 -10.77 -15.21
N TRP A 62 -6.49 -9.78 -14.42
CA TRP A 62 -7.04 -8.41 -14.50
C TRP A 62 -6.74 -7.77 -15.87
N LYS A 63 -7.79 -7.36 -16.60
CA LYS A 63 -7.69 -6.81 -17.97
C LYS A 63 -8.11 -5.34 -18.11
N ARG A 64 -8.58 -4.69 -17.05
CA ARG A 64 -9.00 -3.28 -17.14
C ARG A 64 -7.74 -2.40 -17.15
N ALA A 65 -7.75 -1.36 -17.98
CA ALA A 65 -6.74 -0.31 -17.91
C ALA A 65 -6.70 0.25 -16.49
N GLY A 66 -5.48 0.50 -15.97
CA GLY A 66 -5.31 1.18 -14.70
C GLY A 66 -6.03 2.53 -14.72
N ALA A 67 -6.57 2.96 -13.58
CA ALA A 67 -7.10 4.31 -13.47
C ALA A 67 -5.94 5.31 -13.64
N GLN A 68 -6.19 6.42 -14.34
CA GLN A 68 -5.18 7.47 -14.55
C GLN A 68 -4.61 7.93 -13.20
N GLY A 69 -3.29 8.06 -13.12
CA GLY A 69 -2.59 8.48 -11.90
C GLY A 69 -2.38 7.39 -10.85
N ILE A 70 -2.68 6.11 -11.15
CA ILE A 70 -2.45 4.98 -10.24
C ILE A 70 -1.46 3.99 -10.84
N THR A 71 -0.44 3.60 -10.07
CA THR A 71 0.53 2.57 -10.47
C THR A 71 -0.03 1.18 -10.19
N GLN A 72 -0.02 0.29 -11.18
CA GLN A 72 -0.49 -1.08 -10.98
C GLN A 72 0.57 -1.97 -10.31
N ILE A 73 0.14 -2.77 -9.35
CA ILE A 73 0.87 -3.86 -8.71
C ILE A 73 0.12 -5.15 -9.03
N ALA A 74 0.68 -5.96 -9.94
CA ALA A 74 0.10 -7.23 -10.33
C ALA A 74 0.49 -8.32 -9.33
N SER A 75 -0.49 -8.88 -8.63
CA SER A 75 -0.28 -10.00 -7.72
C SER A 75 -0.32 -11.33 -8.51
N PRO A 76 0.62 -12.25 -8.27
CA PRO A 76 0.61 -13.58 -8.87
C PRO A 76 -0.57 -14.44 -8.36
N HIS A 77 -1.11 -14.11 -7.18
CA HIS A 77 -2.22 -14.83 -6.55
C HIS A 77 -3.31 -13.87 -6.03
N ASN A 78 -4.50 -14.40 -5.74
CA ASN A 78 -5.62 -13.57 -5.25
C ASN A 78 -5.48 -13.20 -3.77
N SER A 79 -4.70 -13.94 -2.98
CA SER A 79 -4.46 -13.64 -1.58
C SER A 79 -3.17 -12.83 -1.46
N VAL A 80 -3.22 -11.70 -0.74
CA VAL A 80 -2.04 -10.85 -0.52
C VAL A 80 -1.97 -10.44 0.93
N LEU A 81 -0.84 -10.71 1.57
CA LEU A 81 -0.49 -10.11 2.84
C LEU A 81 0.21 -8.77 2.60
N VAL A 82 -0.34 -7.69 3.14
CA VAL A 82 0.20 -6.34 3.06
C VAL A 82 0.77 -5.99 4.42
N ILE A 83 2.05 -5.59 4.47
CA ILE A 83 2.73 -5.20 5.72
C ILE A 83 3.33 -3.81 5.55
N GLY A 84 2.73 -2.82 6.21
CA GLY A 84 3.21 -1.46 6.34
C GLY A 84 4.12 -1.27 7.55
N ARG A 85 5.16 -0.45 7.38
CA ARG A 85 6.12 -0.06 8.42
C ARG A 85 6.39 1.42 8.31
N ALA A 86 6.27 2.16 9.41
CA ALA A 86 6.61 3.59 9.47
C ALA A 86 7.65 3.83 10.57
N PHE A 87 8.76 4.50 10.23
CA PHE A 87 9.81 4.82 11.18
C PHE A 87 9.31 5.86 12.19
N VAL A 88 9.73 5.71 13.44
CA VAL A 88 9.50 6.66 14.54
C VAL A 88 10.89 7.06 14.99
N GLU A 89 11.21 8.35 14.89
CA GLU A 89 12.55 8.87 15.16
C GLU A 89 12.85 8.98 16.65
N SER A 90 11.84 9.33 17.45
CA SER A 90 11.91 9.51 18.89
C SER A 90 10.52 9.38 19.53
N ASP A 91 10.45 9.39 20.87
CA ASP A 91 9.17 9.31 21.59
C ASP A 91 8.25 10.52 21.30
N SER A 92 8.82 11.72 21.12
CA SER A 92 8.05 12.92 20.76
C SER A 92 7.50 12.88 19.34
N ASP A 93 8.14 12.10 18.45
CA ASP A 93 7.74 11.92 17.05
C ASP A 93 6.61 10.89 16.87
N LEU A 94 6.34 10.06 17.89
CA LEU A 94 5.38 8.96 17.81
C LEU A 94 3.99 9.39 17.33
N SER A 95 3.47 10.50 17.84
CA SER A 95 2.14 11.01 17.45
C SER A 95 2.08 11.37 15.96
N THR A 96 3.11 12.05 15.46
CA THR A 96 3.25 12.42 14.03
C THR A 96 3.36 11.18 13.16
N ALA A 97 4.23 10.23 13.53
CA ALA A 97 4.40 8.98 12.81
C ALA A 97 3.10 8.16 12.76
N TYR A 98 2.37 8.11 13.87
CA TYR A 98 1.09 7.42 13.98
C TYR A 98 0.00 8.09 13.14
N GLY A 99 -0.08 9.42 13.16
CA GLY A 99 -1.01 10.20 12.34
C GLY A 99 -0.82 9.97 10.85
N LEU A 100 0.43 9.90 10.38
CA LEU A 100 0.74 9.55 8.98
C LEU A 100 0.44 8.08 8.67
N ALA A 101 0.86 7.16 9.55
CA ALA A 101 0.64 5.73 9.37
C ALA A 101 -0.86 5.38 9.21
N LYS A 102 -1.74 6.01 9.99
CA LYS A 102 -3.20 5.83 9.90
C LYS A 102 -3.84 6.25 8.58
N GLN A 103 -3.16 7.08 7.80
CA GLN A 103 -3.64 7.55 6.50
C GLN A 103 -3.23 6.61 5.35
N ILE A 104 -2.35 5.63 5.62
CA ILE A 104 -2.11 4.52 4.71
C ILE A 104 -3.33 3.60 4.75
N GLN A 105 -4.05 3.51 3.63
CA GLN A 105 -5.34 2.83 3.58
C GLN A 105 -5.47 1.97 2.33
N VAL A 106 -6.17 0.85 2.48
CA VAL A 106 -6.58 0.02 1.36
C VAL A 106 -8.07 0.17 1.15
N THR A 107 -8.47 0.50 -0.08
CA THR A 107 -9.87 0.70 -0.46
C THR A 107 -10.18 -0.11 -1.72
N PRO A 108 -11.36 -0.75 -1.84
CA PRO A 108 -11.76 -1.39 -3.09
C PRO A 108 -11.77 -0.39 -4.24
N LEU A 109 -11.30 -0.79 -5.43
CA LEU A 109 -11.29 0.10 -6.60
C LEU A 109 -12.67 0.69 -6.91
N SER A 110 -13.75 -0.05 -6.64
CA SER A 110 -15.13 0.41 -6.82
C SER A 110 -15.52 1.60 -5.94
N ARG A 111 -14.78 1.87 -4.85
CA ARG A 111 -14.99 2.98 -3.92
C ARG A 111 -13.89 4.04 -4.01
N TRP A 112 -12.90 3.85 -4.88
CA TRP A 112 -11.81 4.78 -5.05
C TRP A 112 -12.28 6.03 -5.81
N GLN A 113 -12.17 7.20 -5.17
CA GLN A 113 -12.41 8.49 -5.80
C GLN A 113 -11.05 9.08 -6.18
N SER A 114 -10.78 9.21 -7.48
CA SER A 114 -9.56 9.86 -7.97
C SER A 114 -9.62 11.36 -7.68
N GLY A 115 -9.06 11.80 -6.56
CA GLY A 115 -9.09 13.23 -6.24
C GLY A 115 -8.51 13.66 -4.89
N HIS A 116 -7.54 12.95 -4.31
CA HIS A 116 -6.79 13.42 -3.14
C HIS A 116 -5.30 13.42 -3.45
#